data_AF-Q7MKI5-F1
#
_entry.id   AF-Q7MKI5-F1
#
_cell.length_a   1.000
_cell.length_b   1.000
_cell.length_c   1.000
_cell.angle_alpha   90.00
_cell.angle_beta   90.00
_cell.angle_gamma   90.00
#
_symmetry.space_group_name_H-M   'P 1'
#
loop_
_entity.id
_entity.type
_entity.pdbx_description
1 polymer ?
#
loop_
_entity_poly.entity_id
_entity_poly.type
_entity_poly.pdbx_seq_one_letter_code
_entity_poly.pdbx_strand_id
1 'polypeptide(L)'
;MAFLVYGDLCGESGVRKAGLGGTHPLTRRYVARRYGVLNFLNKKSYVQSVAKDVAPKLCAKFGKKLVYSFQEISWALSEIKRSDDQFYKSVSYGMLLPYSKELAIELQEDLGDLLEFQKSVGEILFNVSEVPSFESYLLYAEVNSAPKCSVTNTTLDSSGGVNFLDFGGAD
;
A
#
# COMPACT_ATOMS: atom_id res chain seq x y z
N MET A 1 15.80 3.60 77.51
CA MET A 1 16.79 4.42 76.80
C MET A 1 16.45 4.40 75.32
N ALA A 2 15.72 5.40 74.83
CA ALA A 2 15.44 5.55 73.41
C ALA A 2 15.92 6.95 73.01
N PHE A 3 16.91 6.95 72.13
CA PHE A 3 17.73 8.06 71.70
C PHE A 3 16.99 8.81 70.59
N LEU A 4 16.91 10.13 70.76
CA LEU A 4 16.45 11.08 69.75
C LEU A 4 17.44 11.11 68.58
N VAL A 5 16.95 11.01 67.35
CA VAL A 5 17.61 11.64 66.20
C VAL A 5 16.66 12.67 65.61
N TYR A 6 17.09 13.91 65.83
CA TYR A 6 16.55 15.19 65.41
C TYR A 6 16.94 15.45 63.95
N GLY A 7 16.09 16.14 63.20
CA GLY A 7 16.35 16.50 61.81
C GLY A 7 15.29 17.44 61.24
N ASP A 8 15.36 18.68 61.72
CA ASP A 8 14.77 19.93 61.22
C ASP A 8 14.29 19.94 59.76
N LEU A 9 13.12 20.56 59.53
CA LEU A 9 13.02 21.68 58.58
C LEU A 9 11.69 22.41 58.78
N CYS A 10 11.77 23.43 59.61
CA CYS A 10 10.93 24.61 59.55
C CYS A 10 10.90 25.17 58.11
N GLY A 11 9.70 25.31 57.54
CA GLY A 11 9.46 25.83 56.20
C GLY A 11 8.09 26.47 56.12
N GLU A 12 7.97 27.60 56.78
CA GLU A 12 6.78 28.45 56.92
C GLU A 12 6.31 29.05 55.60
N SER A 13 5.00 28.97 55.37
CA SER A 13 4.11 29.91 54.65
C SER A 13 4.33 30.22 53.16
N GLY A 14 3.20 30.28 52.43
CA GLY A 14 3.13 31.07 51.20
C GLY A 14 2.23 30.48 50.12
N VAL A 15 0.92 30.75 50.23
CA VAL A 15 -0.01 30.98 49.12
C VAL A 15 0.67 31.13 47.75
N ARG A 16 0.29 30.37 46.70
CA ARG A 16 -0.42 30.81 45.46
C ARG A 16 -0.86 29.60 44.60
N LYS A 17 -2.14 29.63 44.23
CA LYS A 17 -2.84 28.94 43.13
C LYS A 17 -1.96 28.59 41.91
N ALA A 18 -1.84 27.30 41.59
CA ALA A 18 -1.48 26.75 40.27
C ALA A 18 -2.17 25.37 40.12
N GLY A 19 -3.31 25.29 39.44
CA GLY A 19 -3.39 24.70 38.10
C GLY A 19 -3.84 23.23 38.19
N LEU A 20 -5.15 22.94 38.06
CA LEU A 20 -5.78 22.46 36.82
C LEU A 20 -5.34 21.06 36.35
N GLY A 21 -6.29 20.12 36.35
CA GLY A 21 -6.37 18.97 35.44
C GLY A 21 -5.54 17.76 35.89
N GLY A 22 -6.10 16.58 36.16
CA GLY A 22 -7.12 15.92 35.38
C GLY A 22 -6.48 14.77 34.60
N THR A 23 -7.02 13.57 34.80
CA THR A 23 -7.04 12.49 33.82
C THR A 23 -5.71 11.76 33.56
N HIS A 24 -5.61 10.58 34.17
CA HIS A 24 -5.07 9.36 33.59
C HIS A 24 -4.71 9.49 32.08
N PRO A 25 -3.46 9.23 31.65
CA PRO A 25 -3.13 9.23 30.23
C PRO A 25 -3.65 7.94 29.56
N LEU A 26 -4.93 7.64 29.72
CA LEU A 26 -5.76 6.87 28.77
C LEU A 26 -6.19 7.75 27.57
N THR A 27 -5.37 8.76 27.24
CA THR A 27 -5.57 9.65 26.10
C THR A 27 -4.28 9.85 25.33
N ARG A 28 -3.60 8.75 24.95
CA ARG A 28 -2.99 8.68 23.62
C ARG A 28 -4.08 8.42 22.56
N ARG A 29 -5.20 9.14 22.66
CA ARG A 29 -6.26 9.21 21.66
C ARG A 29 -6.16 10.60 21.04
N TYR A 30 -6.02 10.64 19.71
CA TYR A 30 -6.24 11.80 18.85
C TYR A 30 -5.11 12.83 18.64
N VAL A 31 -3.89 12.38 18.34
CA VAL A 31 -3.03 13.13 17.38
C VAL A 31 -3.08 12.57 15.97
N ALA A 32 -3.89 11.53 15.71
CA ALA A 32 -4.01 10.88 14.40
C ALA A 32 -5.11 11.48 13.47
N ARG A 33 -5.75 12.60 13.83
CA ARG A 33 -6.86 13.13 13.01
C ARG A 33 -6.46 14.17 11.94
N ARG A 34 -5.19 14.60 11.92
CA ARG A 34 -4.68 15.57 10.92
C ARG A 34 -3.44 15.12 10.14
N TYR A 35 -2.92 13.91 10.37
CA TYR A 35 -1.91 13.29 9.49
C TYR A 35 -2.54 12.54 8.29
N GLY A 36 -3.87 12.41 8.25
CA GLY A 36 -4.57 11.67 7.18
C GLY A 36 -4.73 12.42 5.85
N VAL A 37 -4.73 13.75 5.84
CA VAL A 37 -5.09 14.54 4.64
C VAL A 37 -3.87 15.05 3.87
N LEU A 38 -2.77 15.39 4.56
CA LEU A 38 -1.56 15.93 3.92
C LEU A 38 -0.65 14.82 3.33
N ASN A 39 -0.70 13.59 3.87
CA ASN A 39 -0.03 12.43 3.28
C ASN A 39 -0.80 11.81 2.11
N PHE A 40 -2.11 12.03 1.98
CA PHE A 40 -2.93 11.40 0.93
C PHE A 40 -2.54 11.86 -0.49
N LEU A 41 -2.18 13.14 -0.64
CA LEU A 41 -1.76 13.71 -1.93
C LEU A 41 -0.44 13.12 -2.42
N ASN A 42 0.53 12.89 -1.52
CA ASN A 42 1.74 12.16 -1.86
C ASN A 42 1.44 10.67 -2.07
N LYS A 43 0.62 10.05 -1.20
CA LYS A 43 0.22 8.64 -1.30
C LYS A 43 -0.35 8.28 -2.67
N LYS A 44 -1.13 9.18 -3.28
CA LYS A 44 -1.70 8.99 -4.62
C LYS A 44 -0.63 8.74 -5.69
N SER A 45 0.44 9.53 -5.75
CA SER A 45 1.47 9.34 -6.78
C SER A 45 2.25 8.04 -6.57
N TYR A 46 2.56 7.67 -5.32
CA TYR A 46 3.20 6.40 -4.98
C TYR A 46 2.30 5.21 -5.38
N VAL A 47 1.03 5.22 -4.97
CA VAL A 47 0.05 4.17 -5.29
C VAL A 47 -0.09 4.00 -6.80
N GLN A 48 -0.23 5.11 -7.54
CA GLN A 48 -0.33 5.07 -8.99
C GLN A 48 0.96 4.56 -9.64
N SER A 49 2.13 4.95 -9.15
CA SER A 49 3.42 4.48 -9.67
C SER A 49 3.60 2.99 -9.40
N VAL A 50 3.30 2.52 -8.19
CA VAL A 50 3.36 1.09 -7.83
C VAL A 50 2.46 0.27 -8.75
N ALA A 51 1.22 0.70 -8.96
CA ALA A 51 0.30 0.01 -9.87
C ALA A 51 0.85 -0.01 -11.31
N LYS A 52 1.42 1.09 -11.80
CA LYS A 52 1.94 1.20 -13.18
C LYS A 52 3.27 0.47 -13.41
N ASP A 53 4.15 0.44 -12.43
CA ASP A 53 5.52 -0.06 -12.59
C ASP A 53 5.70 -1.48 -12.02
N VAL A 54 5.14 -1.76 -10.83
CA VAL A 54 5.39 -3.02 -10.10
C VAL A 54 4.45 -4.12 -10.58
N ALA A 55 3.15 -3.84 -10.70
CA ALA A 55 2.15 -4.84 -11.10
C ALA A 55 2.44 -5.49 -12.47
N PRO A 56 2.70 -4.74 -13.56
CA PRO A 56 3.00 -5.36 -14.84
C PRO A 56 4.34 -6.10 -14.85
N LYS A 57 5.37 -5.64 -14.10
CA LYS A 57 6.65 -6.37 -13.99
C LYS A 57 6.49 -7.72 -13.31
N LEU A 58 5.70 -7.78 -12.23
CA LEU A 58 5.36 -9.03 -11.56
C LEU A 58 4.62 -9.98 -12.51
N CYS A 59 3.61 -9.47 -13.21
CA CYS A 59 2.86 -10.26 -14.19
C CYS A 59 3.73 -10.73 -15.36
N ALA A 60 4.65 -9.90 -15.86
CA ALA A 60 5.53 -10.25 -16.97
C ALA A 60 6.52 -11.36 -16.61
N LYS A 61 7.04 -11.39 -15.37
CA LYS A 61 8.03 -12.39 -14.96
C LYS A 61 7.41 -13.66 -14.38
N PHE A 62 6.41 -13.52 -13.52
CA PHE A 62 5.84 -14.63 -12.75
C PHE A 62 4.48 -15.09 -13.28
N GLY A 63 3.94 -14.43 -14.31
CA GLY A 63 2.60 -14.66 -14.82
C GLY A 63 1.51 -14.00 -13.96
N LYS A 64 0.26 -14.11 -14.41
CA LYS A 64 -0.91 -13.65 -13.64
C LYS A 64 -1.12 -14.57 -12.44
N LYS A 65 -0.91 -14.04 -11.24
CA LYS A 65 -1.18 -14.74 -9.98
C LYS A 65 -2.14 -13.89 -9.14
N LEU A 66 -2.97 -14.56 -8.35
CA LEU A 66 -3.87 -13.90 -7.39
C LEU A 66 -3.10 -13.35 -6.19
N VAL A 67 -1.98 -13.98 -5.84
CA VAL A 67 -1.16 -13.66 -4.67
C VAL A 67 0.30 -13.76 -5.05
N TYR A 68 1.07 -12.72 -4.73
CA TYR A 68 2.53 -12.71 -4.88
C TYR A 68 3.20 -12.80 -3.50
N SER A 69 4.37 -13.42 -3.48
CA SER A 69 5.22 -13.51 -2.30
C SER A 69 6.07 -12.24 -2.13
N PHE A 70 6.55 -12.02 -0.90
CA PHE A 70 7.49 -10.93 -0.60
C PHE A 70 8.73 -10.93 -1.50
N GLN A 71 9.24 -12.11 -1.86
CA GLN A 71 10.43 -12.25 -2.71
C GLN A 71 10.16 -11.77 -4.13
N GLU A 72 8.99 -12.09 -4.69
CA GLU A 72 8.59 -11.64 -6.02
C GLU A 72 8.46 -10.12 -6.05
N ILE A 73 7.82 -9.53 -5.04
CA ILE A 73 7.63 -8.08 -4.91
C ILE A 73 8.98 -7.37 -4.69
N SER A 74 9.83 -7.91 -3.81
CA SER A 74 11.17 -7.39 -3.57
C SER A 74 12.04 -7.41 -4.83
N TRP A 75 11.93 -8.47 -5.65
CA TRP A 75 12.56 -8.50 -6.96
C TRP A 75 12.02 -7.40 -7.90
N ALA A 76 10.71 -7.18 -7.94
CA ALA A 76 10.15 -6.13 -8.79
C ALA A 76 10.60 -4.73 -8.35
N LEU A 77 10.76 -4.53 -7.03
CA LEU A 77 11.29 -3.31 -6.41
C LEU A 77 12.77 -3.07 -6.74
N SER A 78 13.60 -4.11 -6.79
CA SER A 78 15.00 -3.95 -7.20
C SER A 78 15.12 -3.58 -8.67
N GLU A 79 14.22 -4.08 -9.52
CA GLU A 79 14.23 -3.81 -10.96
C GLU A 79 13.83 -2.37 -11.33
N ILE A 80 13.02 -1.69 -10.50
CA ILE A 80 12.61 -0.30 -10.74
C ILE A 80 13.62 0.72 -10.22
N LYS A 81 14.76 0.29 -9.64
CA LYS A 81 15.78 1.14 -9.00
C LYS A 81 15.18 2.17 -8.01
N ARG A 82 14.05 1.82 -7.39
CA ARG A 82 13.35 2.61 -6.36
C ARG A 82 13.35 1.89 -5.02
N SER A 83 14.34 1.02 -4.81
CA SER A 83 14.55 0.29 -3.56
C SER A 83 15.09 1.16 -2.42
N ASP A 84 15.45 2.42 -2.68
CA ASP A 84 15.96 3.33 -1.65
C ASP A 84 14.82 4.02 -0.87
N ASP A 85 13.64 4.16 -1.48
CA ASP A 85 12.45 4.73 -0.83
C ASP A 85 11.76 3.70 0.07
N GLN A 86 11.94 3.83 1.38
CA GLN A 86 11.24 2.99 2.37
C GLN A 86 9.72 3.06 2.20
N PHE A 87 9.16 4.25 2.01
CA PHE A 87 7.72 4.43 1.82
C PHE A 87 7.21 3.72 0.56
N TYR A 88 7.99 3.73 -0.54
CA TYR A 88 7.63 3.03 -1.78
C TYR A 88 7.57 1.51 -1.56
N LYS A 89 8.48 0.94 -0.75
CA LYS A 89 8.42 -0.47 -0.34
C LYS A 89 7.16 -0.75 0.46
N SER A 90 6.89 0.08 1.48
CA SER A 90 5.72 -0.08 2.34
C SER A 90 4.43 -0.07 1.51
N VAL A 91 4.26 0.90 0.60
CA VAL A 91 3.12 0.97 -0.33
C VAL A 91 3.04 -0.27 -1.23
N SER A 92 4.17 -0.72 -1.78
CA SER A 92 4.20 -1.89 -2.67
C SER A 92 3.77 -3.16 -1.95
N TYR A 93 4.27 -3.38 -0.74
CA TYR A 93 3.86 -4.51 0.08
C TYR A 93 2.39 -4.42 0.47
N GLY A 94 1.93 -3.25 0.92
CA GLY A 94 0.54 -3.07 1.34
C GLY A 94 -0.50 -3.21 0.22
N MET A 95 -0.11 -2.92 -1.03
CA MET A 95 -0.98 -3.06 -2.21
C MET A 95 -1.02 -4.48 -2.77
N LEU A 96 0.11 -5.19 -2.75
CA LEU A 96 0.30 -6.43 -3.54
C LEU A 96 0.29 -7.70 -2.70
N LEU A 97 0.54 -7.61 -1.38
CA LEU A 97 0.44 -8.74 -0.47
C LEU A 97 -0.98 -8.90 0.06
N PRO A 98 -1.39 -10.14 0.36
CA PRO A 98 -2.62 -10.38 1.08
C PRO A 98 -2.50 -9.81 2.49
N TYR A 99 -3.62 -9.35 3.04
CA TYR A 99 -3.65 -8.85 4.40
C TYR A 99 -3.17 -9.94 5.38
N SER A 100 -2.13 -9.63 6.15
CA SER A 100 -1.71 -10.40 7.31
C SER A 100 -1.52 -9.47 8.51
N LYS A 101 -1.65 -10.00 9.73
CA LYS A 101 -1.50 -9.21 10.95
C LYS A 101 -0.06 -8.74 11.12
N GLU A 102 0.89 -9.56 10.71
CA GLU A 102 2.32 -9.27 10.77
C GLU A 102 2.67 -8.12 9.81
N LEU A 103 2.11 -8.16 8.58
CA LEU A 103 2.23 -7.06 7.62
C LEU A 103 1.56 -5.79 8.13
N ALA A 104 0.38 -5.91 8.74
CA ALA A 104 -0.33 -4.76 9.27
C ALA A 104 0.48 -4.05 10.36
N ILE A 105 1.19 -4.81 11.21
CA ILE A 105 2.07 -4.26 12.25
C ILE A 105 3.30 -3.62 11.62
N GLU A 106 3.97 -4.31 10.69
CA GLU A 106 5.20 -3.83 10.03
C GLU A 106 4.97 -2.54 9.26
N LEU A 107 3.83 -2.44 8.57
CA LEU A 107 3.48 -1.29 7.73
C LEU A 107 2.68 -0.23 8.49
N GLN A 108 2.34 -0.44 9.76
CA GLN A 108 1.52 0.49 10.53
C GLN A 108 2.17 1.87 10.68
N GLU A 109 3.50 1.89 10.82
CA GLU A 109 4.26 3.11 11.03
C GLU A 109 4.18 4.05 9.81
N ASP A 110 4.22 3.49 8.60
CA ASP A 110 4.19 4.24 7.34
C ASP A 110 2.77 4.45 6.79
N LEU A 111 1.94 3.40 6.83
CA LEU A 111 0.65 3.36 6.14
C LEU A 111 -0.56 3.53 7.06
N GLY A 112 -0.36 3.40 8.37
CA GLY A 112 -1.43 3.37 9.36
C GLY A 112 -2.21 2.05 9.31
N ASP A 113 -3.53 2.12 9.35
CA ASP A 113 -4.37 0.93 9.25
C ASP A 113 -4.27 0.34 7.83
N LEU A 114 -3.74 -0.88 7.72
CA LEU A 114 -3.50 -1.52 6.43
C LEU A 114 -4.78 -1.77 5.63
N LEU A 115 -5.90 -2.08 6.30
CA LEU A 115 -7.18 -2.31 5.64
C LEU A 115 -7.76 -1.00 5.10
N GLU A 116 -7.71 0.07 5.89
CA GLU A 116 -8.09 1.41 5.43
C GLU A 116 -7.15 1.91 4.33
N PHE A 117 -5.86 1.56 4.40
CA PHE A 117 -4.91 1.83 3.32
C PHE A 117 -5.35 1.13 2.03
N GLN A 118 -5.68 -0.15 2.07
CA GLN A 118 -6.10 -0.90 0.88
C GLN A 118 -7.41 -0.35 0.28
N LYS A 119 -8.40 0.01 1.11
CA LYS A 119 -9.61 0.69 0.63
C LYS A 119 -9.30 2.06 0.00
N SER A 120 -8.39 2.82 0.62
CA SER A 120 -7.98 4.12 0.07
C SER A 120 -7.31 3.99 -1.30
N VAL A 121 -6.62 2.87 -1.56
CA VAL A 121 -6.05 2.57 -2.87
C VAL A 121 -7.17 2.37 -3.89
N GLY A 122 -8.25 1.67 -3.52
CA GLY A 122 -9.46 1.53 -4.33
C GLY A 122 -10.07 2.90 -4.69
N GLU A 123 -10.19 3.78 -3.70
CA GLU A 123 -10.69 5.14 -3.93
C GLU A 123 -9.76 5.94 -4.84
N ILE A 124 -8.45 5.83 -4.67
CA ILE A 124 -7.45 6.55 -5.45
C ILE A 124 -7.44 6.12 -6.92
N LEU A 125 -7.52 4.82 -7.19
CA LEU A 125 -7.34 4.26 -8.53
C LEU A 125 -8.66 4.10 -9.30
N PHE A 126 -9.73 3.74 -8.60
CA PHE A 126 -11.01 3.36 -9.21
C PHE A 126 -12.18 4.18 -8.69
N ASN A 127 -11.97 5.05 -7.69
CA ASN A 127 -13.03 5.80 -7.01
C ASN A 127 -14.09 4.88 -6.37
N VAL A 128 -13.65 3.72 -5.87
CA VAL A 128 -14.47 2.71 -5.17
C VAL A 128 -13.88 2.44 -3.78
N SER A 129 -14.70 2.47 -2.74
CA SER A 129 -14.29 2.20 -1.35
C SER A 129 -14.20 0.69 -1.03
N GLU A 130 -13.59 -0.07 -1.92
CA GLU A 130 -13.37 -1.52 -1.79
C GLU A 130 -11.90 -1.84 -2.01
N VAL A 131 -11.46 -2.98 -1.48
CA VAL A 131 -10.07 -3.43 -1.67
C VAL A 131 -9.90 -3.87 -3.13
N PRO A 132 -9.03 -3.21 -3.91
CA PRO A 132 -8.86 -3.58 -5.31
C PRO A 132 -8.12 -4.91 -5.45
N SER A 133 -8.57 -5.73 -6.40
CA SER A 133 -7.92 -6.99 -6.74
C SER A 133 -6.63 -6.75 -7.53
N PHE A 134 -5.76 -7.77 -7.58
CA PHE A 134 -4.54 -7.67 -8.37
C PHE A 134 -4.82 -7.41 -9.86
N GLU A 135 -5.86 -8.03 -10.42
CA GLU A 135 -6.30 -7.79 -11.80
C GLU A 135 -6.71 -6.34 -12.04
N SER A 136 -7.31 -5.68 -11.03
CA SER A 136 -7.67 -4.27 -11.11
C SER A 136 -6.42 -3.40 -11.31
N TYR A 137 -5.32 -3.70 -10.60
CA TYR A 137 -4.05 -2.98 -10.78
C TYR A 137 -3.45 -3.19 -12.17
N LEU A 138 -3.55 -4.39 -12.73
CA LEU A 138 -3.09 -4.66 -14.10
C LEU A 138 -3.91 -3.87 -15.13
N LEU A 139 -5.23 -3.86 -14.99
CA LEU A 139 -6.12 -3.09 -15.84
C LEU A 139 -5.83 -1.59 -15.73
N TYR A 140 -5.60 -1.09 -14.51
CA TYR A 140 -5.20 0.29 -14.30
C TYR A 140 -3.88 0.61 -15.01
N ALA A 141 -2.88 -0.26 -14.92
CA ALA A 141 -1.61 -0.09 -15.61
C ALA A 141 -1.80 -0.10 -17.14
N GLU A 142 -2.64 -0.97 -17.69
CA GLU A 142 -2.91 -1.05 -19.13
C GLU A 142 -3.57 0.24 -19.66
N VAL A 143 -4.60 0.73 -18.98
CA VAL A 143 -5.30 1.98 -19.34
C VAL A 143 -4.41 3.21 -19.22
N ASN A 144 -3.50 3.21 -18.24
CA ASN A 144 -2.68 4.38 -17.90
C ASN A 144 -1.20 4.27 -18.30
N SER A 145 -0.81 3.18 -18.95
CA SER A 145 0.46 3.02 -19.63
C SER A 145 0.35 3.72 -20.99
N ALA A 146 1.42 4.39 -21.42
CA ALA A 146 1.52 4.82 -22.81
C ALA A 146 1.29 3.60 -23.72
N PRO A 147 0.70 3.77 -24.93
CA PRO A 147 0.25 2.67 -25.76
C PRO A 147 1.42 1.75 -26.09
N LYS A 148 1.57 0.67 -25.32
CA LYS A 148 2.37 -0.47 -25.72
C LYS A 148 1.39 -1.39 -26.40
N CYS A 149 1.18 -1.10 -27.68
CA CYS A 149 0.58 -2.03 -28.61
C CYS A 149 1.36 -3.35 -28.51
N SER A 150 0.88 -4.29 -27.72
CA SER A 150 1.19 -5.69 -27.92
C SER A 150 -0.12 -6.45 -27.91
N VAL A 151 -0.69 -6.51 -29.09
CA VAL A 151 -1.62 -7.55 -29.50
C VAL A 151 -0.96 -8.90 -29.15
N THR A 152 -1.33 -9.48 -28.02
CA THR A 152 -1.10 -10.91 -27.76
C THR A 152 -2.31 -11.64 -28.31
N ASN A 153 -2.22 -11.98 -29.60
CA ASN A 153 -3.07 -13.01 -30.17
C ASN A 153 -2.76 -14.33 -29.46
N THR A 154 -3.65 -14.76 -28.57
CA THR A 154 -3.79 -16.18 -28.23
C THR A 154 -5.27 -16.52 -28.25
N THR A 155 -5.88 -16.49 -29.44
CA THR A 155 -7.06 -17.30 -29.74
C THR A 155 -6.57 -18.60 -30.34
N LEU A 156 -6.36 -19.59 -29.47
CA LEU A 156 -6.35 -21.00 -29.82
C LEU A 156 -7.72 -21.53 -29.42
N ASP A 157 -8.56 -21.88 -30.40
CA ASP A 157 -9.23 -23.18 -30.50
C ASP A 157 -10.36 -23.19 -31.56
N SER A 158 -10.31 -24.21 -32.44
CA SER A 158 -11.39 -24.96 -33.10
C SER A 158 -12.58 -24.23 -33.78
N SER A 159 -13.10 -24.63 -34.94
CA SER A 159 -13.09 -25.91 -35.66
C SER A 159 -13.54 -25.70 -37.12
N GLY A 160 -13.17 -26.64 -37.99
CA GLY A 160 -14.05 -27.21 -39.03
C GLY A 160 -14.66 -26.27 -40.09
N GLY A 161 -14.06 -26.25 -41.28
CA GLY A 161 -14.68 -25.70 -42.47
C GLY A 161 -13.86 -25.99 -43.71
N VAL A 162 -13.83 -27.26 -44.13
CA VAL A 162 -13.52 -27.61 -45.52
C VAL A 162 -14.57 -26.97 -46.43
N ASN A 163 -14.16 -26.61 -47.65
CA ASN A 163 -14.87 -26.39 -48.92
C ASN A 163 -14.26 -25.14 -49.60
N PHE A 164 -13.95 -25.04 -50.88
CA PHE A 164 -14.02 -25.90 -52.06
C PHE A 164 -13.63 -24.95 -53.20
N LEU A 165 -12.55 -25.23 -53.95
CA LEU A 165 -12.14 -24.69 -55.27
C LEU A 165 -12.19 -23.18 -55.55
N ASP A 166 -11.12 -22.62 -56.14
CA ASP A 166 -11.14 -22.37 -57.59
C ASP A 166 -9.74 -21.96 -58.12
N PHE A 167 -9.47 -22.39 -59.34
CA PHE A 167 -8.18 -22.41 -60.03
C PHE A 167 -7.90 -21.10 -60.77
N GLY A 168 -6.62 -20.71 -60.79
CA GLY A 168 -5.96 -20.34 -62.05
C GLY A 168 -5.95 -18.88 -62.48
N GLY A 169 -4.86 -18.52 -63.18
CA GLY A 169 -4.82 -17.35 -64.06
C GLY A 169 -3.52 -16.57 -63.95
N ALA A 170 -2.50 -17.01 -64.68
CA ALA A 170 -1.31 -16.24 -64.98
C ALA A 170 -1.62 -15.17 -66.05
N ASP A 171 -0.98 -14.00 -65.93
CA ASP A 171 -0.41 -13.21 -67.03
C ASP A 171 0.79 -12.42 -66.48
#